data_AF-A0A4Q6E4C3-F1
#
_entry.id   AF-A0A4Q6E4C3-F1
#
_cell.length_a   1.000
_cell.length_b   1.000
_cell.length_c   1.000
_cell.angle_alpha   90.00
_cell.angle_beta   90.00
_cell.angle_gamma   90.00
#
_symmetry.space_group_name_H-M   'P 1'
#
loop_
_entity.id
_entity.type
_entity.pdbx_description
1 polymer ?
#
loop_
_entity_poly.entity_id
_entity_poly.type
_entity_poly.pdbx_seq_one_letter_code
_entity_poly.pdbx_strand_id
1 'polypeptide(L)'
;MFTPYSNRNIATLFMVRHGWVNPEYELTDKVYSYGKLRYKWISARRRAFTETANENWQFRFEGFWKTSLLITNNNDEVIGKLTMKPFKRKAQLLMNNGFAAAFRRTSFWRSKHVWESDINGPILRIHCPAFSSTDHITVEQSTAPADLIPLLVFLGIHLIIISKQREAVVASS
;
A
#
# COMPACT_ATOMS: atom_id res chain seq x y z
N MET A 1 -7.93 -19.57 -2.44
CA MET A 1 -6.62 -19.79 -1.79
C MET A 1 -5.61 -18.90 -2.49
N PHE A 2 -4.86 -18.08 -1.75
CA PHE A 2 -3.87 -17.18 -2.35
C PHE A 2 -2.56 -17.93 -2.67
N THR A 3 -1.84 -17.44 -3.67
CA THR A 3 -0.52 -17.96 -4.06
C THR A 3 0.56 -17.18 -3.29
N PRO A 4 1.54 -17.86 -2.66
CA PRO A 4 2.69 -17.19 -2.06
C PRO A 4 3.45 -16.35 -3.08
N TYR A 5 3.73 -15.09 -2.78
CA TYR A 5 4.60 -14.27 -3.61
C TYR A 5 6.07 -14.60 -3.27
N SER A 6 6.68 -15.49 -4.06
CA SER A 6 8.07 -15.92 -3.89
C SER A 6 8.98 -15.53 -5.07
N ASN A 7 8.40 -15.05 -6.16
CA ASN A 7 9.09 -14.90 -7.43
C ASN A 7 9.57 -13.47 -7.69
N ARG A 8 10.90 -13.28 -7.73
CA ARG A 8 11.54 -11.99 -8.06
C ARG A 8 11.39 -11.58 -9.53
N ASN A 9 10.99 -12.48 -10.42
CA ASN A 9 10.89 -12.20 -11.86
C ASN A 9 9.57 -11.53 -12.27
N ILE A 10 8.61 -11.37 -11.36
CA ILE A 10 7.34 -10.70 -11.67
C ILE A 10 7.57 -9.18 -11.64
N ALA A 11 7.78 -8.60 -12.83
CA ALA A 11 8.01 -7.16 -12.97
C ALA A 11 6.73 -6.32 -12.88
N THR A 12 5.57 -6.91 -13.14
CA THR A 12 4.28 -6.20 -13.20
C THR A 12 3.21 -6.91 -12.39
N LEU A 13 2.53 -6.14 -11.55
CA LEU A 13 1.39 -6.54 -10.74
C LEU A 13 0.22 -5.59 -10.98
N PHE A 14 -0.96 -6.03 -10.63
CA PHE A 14 -2.21 -5.31 -10.79
C PHE A 14 -2.95 -5.30 -9.45
N MET A 15 -3.51 -4.15 -9.09
CA MET A 15 -4.45 -4.05 -7.98
C MET A 15 -5.85 -3.89 -8.57
N VAL A 16 -6.68 -4.91 -8.41
CA VAL A 16 -8.04 -4.94 -8.96
C VAL A 16 -9.03 -4.62 -7.84
N ARG A 17 -9.85 -3.58 -8.03
CA ARG A 17 -10.94 -3.24 -7.12
C ARG A 17 -12.17 -4.08 -7.43
N HIS A 18 -12.66 -4.80 -6.42
CA HIS A 18 -13.92 -5.54 -6.45
C HIS A 18 -14.96 -4.85 -5.58
N GLY A 19 -16.17 -4.64 -6.11
CA GLY A 19 -17.29 -4.07 -5.36
C GLY A 19 -17.29 -2.53 -5.23
N TRP A 20 -18.50 -1.98 -5.07
CA TRP A 20 -18.73 -0.53 -5.04
C TRP A 20 -18.83 0.02 -3.61
N VAL A 21 -19.62 -0.66 -2.77
CA VAL A 21 -19.95 -0.22 -1.41
C VAL A 21 -18.79 -0.51 -0.48
N ASN A 22 -18.44 -1.77 -0.22
CA ASN A 22 -17.25 -2.14 0.56
C ASN A 22 -16.19 -2.76 -0.36
N PRO A 23 -15.35 -1.95 -1.02
CA PRO A 23 -14.43 -2.50 -2.00
C PRO A 23 -13.37 -3.37 -1.33
N GLU A 24 -13.13 -4.53 -1.93
CA GLU A 24 -11.93 -5.33 -1.72
C GLU A 24 -10.94 -5.04 -2.85
N TYR A 25 -9.65 -5.07 -2.55
CA TYR A 25 -8.60 -4.79 -3.51
C TYR A 25 -7.68 -5.99 -3.60
N GLU A 26 -7.70 -6.68 -4.74
CA GLU A 26 -6.95 -7.90 -4.98
C GLU A 26 -5.62 -7.60 -5.68
N LEU A 27 -4.54 -8.19 -5.17
CA LEU A 27 -3.23 -8.16 -5.80
C LEU A 27 -3.06 -9.38 -6.72
N THR A 28 -2.81 -9.15 -8.01
CA THR A 28 -2.69 -10.22 -9.01
C THR A 28 -1.67 -9.89 -10.09
N ASP A 29 -1.15 -10.90 -10.78
CA ASP A 29 -0.42 -10.76 -12.05
C ASP A 29 -1.28 -11.16 -13.27
N LYS A 30 -2.61 -11.26 -13.08
CA LYS A 30 -3.65 -11.80 -13.99
C LYS A 30 -3.76 -13.32 -14.03
N VAL A 31 -2.76 -14.06 -13.54
CA VAL A 31 -2.78 -15.52 -13.51
C VAL A 31 -3.02 -16.02 -12.08
N TYR A 32 -2.31 -15.43 -11.13
CA TYR A 32 -2.36 -15.77 -9.71
C TYR A 32 -2.84 -14.60 -8.87
N SER A 33 -3.50 -14.93 -7.78
CA SER A 33 -3.91 -13.99 -6.74
C SER A 33 -2.96 -14.10 -5.56
N TYR A 34 -2.34 -12.99 -5.17
CA TYR A 34 -1.32 -12.93 -4.11
C TYR A 34 -1.88 -12.47 -2.76
N GLY A 35 -3.11 -11.97 -2.76
CA GLY A 35 -3.78 -11.53 -1.54
C GLY A 35 -4.80 -10.45 -1.81
N LYS A 36 -5.42 -9.97 -0.73
CA LYS A 36 -6.40 -8.89 -0.80
C LYS A 36 -6.25 -7.90 0.35
N LEU A 37 -6.67 -6.67 0.09
CA LEU A 37 -6.83 -5.59 1.05
C LEU A 37 -8.32 -5.30 1.22
N ARG A 38 -8.79 -5.33 2.47
CA ARG A 38 -10.18 -5.08 2.85
C ARG A 38 -10.28 -4.10 4.00
N TYR A 39 -11.48 -3.55 4.14
CA TYR A 39 -11.83 -2.60 5.20
C TYR A 39 -13.02 -3.15 5.98
N LYS A 40 -13.03 -2.93 7.30
CA LYS A 40 -14.18 -3.35 8.13
C LYS A 40 -15.44 -2.53 7.79
N TRP A 41 -15.26 -1.23 7.54
CA TRP A 41 -16.34 -0.31 7.13
C TRP A 41 -15.80 0.81 6.24
N ILE A 42 -16.63 1.31 5.31
CA ILE A 42 -16.35 2.46 4.42
C ILE A 42 -15.94 3.71 5.19
N SER A 43 -16.62 4.00 6.29
CA SER A 43 -16.32 5.16 7.15
C SER A 43 -15.06 4.98 7.99
N ALA A 44 -14.55 3.76 8.09
CA ALA A 44 -13.43 3.38 8.96
C ALA A 44 -12.15 3.01 8.20
N ARG A 45 -11.86 3.67 7.06
CA ARG A 45 -10.61 3.46 6.29
C ARG A 45 -9.32 3.87 7.02
N ARG A 46 -9.38 4.15 8.33
CA ARG A 46 -8.24 4.28 9.23
C ARG A 46 -7.69 2.93 9.70
N ARG A 47 -8.41 1.85 9.43
CA ARG A 47 -7.97 0.49 9.66
C ARG A 47 -8.19 -0.32 8.40
N ALA A 48 -7.13 -0.95 7.92
CA ALA A 48 -7.21 -1.87 6.80
C ALA A 48 -6.61 -3.22 7.19
N PHE A 49 -7.13 -4.27 6.58
CA PHE A 49 -6.71 -5.63 6.79
C PHE A 49 -6.27 -6.19 5.46
N THR A 50 -5.12 -6.82 5.46
CA THR A 50 -4.58 -7.53 4.30
C THR A 50 -4.59 -9.00 4.58
N GLU A 51 -4.77 -9.81 3.56
CA GLU A 51 -4.74 -11.27 3.66
C GLU A 51 -3.91 -11.80 2.49
N THR A 52 -2.86 -12.56 2.78
CA THR A 52 -2.03 -13.22 1.76
C THR A 52 -1.92 -14.71 2.07
N ALA A 53 -1.20 -15.46 1.24
CA ALA A 53 -0.98 -16.88 1.48
C ALA A 53 -0.15 -17.15 2.75
N ASN A 54 0.80 -16.27 3.06
CA ASN A 54 1.81 -16.49 4.10
C ASN A 54 1.57 -15.62 5.34
N GLU A 55 1.09 -14.39 5.14
CA GLU A 55 1.00 -13.39 6.19
C GLU A 55 -0.28 -12.56 6.06
N ASN A 56 -0.79 -12.08 7.19
CA ASN A 56 -1.80 -11.03 7.19
C ASN A 56 -1.27 -9.86 7.99
N TRP A 57 -1.50 -8.66 7.46
CA TRP A 57 -1.13 -7.42 8.12
C TRP A 57 -2.35 -6.57 8.39
N GLN A 58 -2.32 -5.86 9.50
CA GLN A 58 -3.27 -4.80 9.78
C GLN A 58 -2.55 -3.45 9.79
N PHE A 59 -3.12 -2.51 9.04
CA PHE A 59 -2.67 -1.12 9.00
C PHE A 59 -3.60 -0.28 9.87
N ARG A 60 -3.08 0.41 10.88
CA ARG A 60 -3.89 1.17 11.84
C ARG A 60 -3.25 2.51 12.20
N PHE A 61 -3.97 3.60 12.00
CA PHE A 61 -3.52 4.91 12.52
C PHE A 61 -3.53 4.96 14.04
N GLU A 62 -2.51 5.60 14.63
CA GLU A 62 -2.34 5.68 16.10
C GLU A 62 -3.36 6.57 16.83
N GLY A 63 -4.23 7.28 16.11
CA GLY A 63 -5.25 8.16 16.68
C GLY A 63 -5.85 9.08 15.62
N PHE A 64 -6.96 9.77 15.92
CA PHE A 64 -7.71 10.52 14.91
C PHE A 64 -6.89 11.64 14.24
N TRP A 65 -6.07 12.32 15.03
CA TRP A 65 -5.23 13.45 14.59
C TRP A 65 -3.79 13.05 14.27
N LYS A 66 -3.41 11.79 14.55
CA LYS A 66 -2.04 11.33 14.33
C LYS A 66 -1.79 11.02 12.87
N THR A 67 -0.64 11.45 12.37
CA THR A 67 -0.16 11.21 11.00
C THR A 67 0.65 9.92 10.88
N SER A 68 0.66 9.11 11.94
CA SER A 68 1.39 7.84 12.01
C SER A 68 0.45 6.64 11.94
N LEU A 69 0.93 5.60 11.28
CA LEU A 69 0.25 4.34 11.02
C LEU A 69 1.16 3.20 11.51
N LEU A 70 0.59 2.30 12.31
CA LEU A 70 1.24 1.07 12.75
C LEU A 70 0.89 -0.07 11.80
N ILE A 71 1.85 -0.95 11.61
CA ILE A 71 1.72 -2.19 10.85
C ILE A 71 1.85 -3.32 11.85
N THR A 72 0.81 -4.14 11.99
CA THR A 72 0.81 -5.31 12.87
C THR A 72 0.67 -6.60 12.08
N ASN A 73 1.29 -7.67 12.56
CA ASN A 73 1.17 -9.02 12.01
C ASN A 73 -0.06 -9.76 12.58
N ASN A 74 -0.17 -11.07 12.27
CA ASN A 74 -1.21 -11.98 12.77
C ASN A 74 -1.26 -12.12 14.29
N ASN A 75 -0.12 -11.92 14.97
CA ASN A 75 0.01 -12.06 16.41
C ASN A 75 -0.26 -10.72 17.14
N ASP A 76 -0.80 -9.73 16.43
CA ASP A 76 -0.98 -8.35 16.91
C ASP A 76 0.33 -7.63 17.29
N GLU A 77 1.48 -8.17 16.88
CA GLU A 77 2.79 -7.56 17.12
C GLU A 77 3.03 -6.44 16.12
N VAL A 78 3.50 -5.30 16.60
CA VAL A 78 3.89 -4.17 15.74
C VAL A 78 5.20 -4.51 15.06
N ILE A 79 5.17 -4.69 13.73
CA ILE A 79 6.34 -5.02 12.90
C ILE A 79 6.92 -3.82 12.15
N GLY A 80 6.21 -2.69 12.16
CA GLY A 80 6.68 -1.47 11.54
C GLY A 80 5.78 -0.27 11.80
N LYS A 81 6.33 0.90 11.47
CA LYS A 81 5.68 2.19 11.63
C LYS A 81 5.87 3.05 10.38
N LEU A 82 4.77 3.63 9.92
CA LEU A 82 4.76 4.62 8.87
C LEU A 82 4.42 6.00 9.44
N THR A 83 5.25 7.00 9.15
CA THR A 83 5.06 8.37 9.59
C THR A 83 4.84 9.28 8.38
N MET A 84 3.68 9.93 8.30
CA MET A 84 3.40 10.91 7.25
C MET A 84 3.91 12.29 7.70
N LYS A 85 4.68 12.96 6.84
CA LYS A 85 5.13 14.34 7.08
C LYS A 85 4.13 15.32 6.46
N PRO A 86 3.40 16.14 7.25
CA PRO A 86 2.29 16.98 6.77
C PRO A 86 2.66 17.87 5.57
N PHE A 87 3.86 18.44 5.59
CA PHE A 87 4.31 19.42 4.59
C PHE A 87 5.04 18.81 3.39
N LYS A 88 5.45 17.54 3.44
CA LYS A 88 6.35 16.96 2.41
C LYS A 88 5.66 16.02 1.43
N ARG A 89 4.34 15.77 1.54
CA ARG A 89 3.60 14.77 0.75
C ARG A 89 4.36 13.43 0.61
N LYS A 90 5.11 13.10 1.65
CA LYS A 90 6.04 11.97 1.76
C LYS A 90 5.70 11.24 3.05
N ALA A 91 5.63 9.92 2.98
CA ALA A 91 5.55 9.06 4.15
C ALA A 91 6.85 8.28 4.28
N GLN A 92 7.30 8.07 5.52
CA GLN A 92 8.49 7.27 5.82
C GLN A 92 8.05 6.00 6.52
N LEU A 93 8.47 4.86 5.99
CA LEU A 93 8.29 3.54 6.57
C LEU A 93 9.57 3.12 7.26
N LEU A 94 9.44 2.61 8.48
CA LEU A 94 10.49 1.95 9.23
C LEU A 94 9.93 0.64 9.79
N MET A 95 10.55 -0.47 9.40
CA MET A 95 10.22 -1.82 9.87
C MET A 95 11.20 -2.25 10.97
N ASN A 96 10.77 -3.16 11.85
CA ASN A 96 11.60 -3.64 12.96
C ASN A 96 12.82 -4.46 12.50
N ASN A 97 12.75 -5.04 11.30
CA ASN A 97 13.87 -5.75 10.67
C ASN A 97 14.92 -4.80 10.06
N GLY A 98 14.81 -3.49 10.31
CA GLY A 98 15.73 -2.47 9.79
C GLY A 98 15.41 -2.00 8.37
N PHE A 99 14.41 -2.59 7.69
CA PHE A 99 13.99 -2.11 6.37
C PHE A 99 13.36 -0.71 6.49
N ALA A 100 13.86 0.22 5.68
CA ALA A 100 13.33 1.58 5.60
C ALA A 100 13.06 1.95 4.14
N ALA A 101 11.93 2.63 3.92
CA ALA A 101 11.56 3.12 2.61
C ALA A 101 10.72 4.39 2.74
N ALA A 102 10.65 5.16 1.66
CA ALA A 102 9.79 6.30 1.58
C ALA A 102 8.76 6.17 0.46
N PHE A 103 7.55 6.64 0.76
CA PHE A 103 6.47 6.71 -0.20
C PHE A 103 6.21 8.17 -0.58
N ARG A 104 6.16 8.46 -1.88
CA ARG A 104 5.82 9.80 -2.38
C ARG A 104 5.07 9.75 -3.70
N ARG A 105 4.34 10.81 -3.99
CA ARG A 105 3.78 11.10 -5.32
C ARG A 105 4.88 11.69 -6.21
N THR A 106 5.03 11.19 -7.43
CA THR A 106 6.11 11.63 -8.34
C THR A 106 5.73 12.84 -9.19
N SER A 107 4.44 13.11 -9.37
CA SER A 107 3.95 14.28 -10.10
C SER A 107 2.59 14.70 -9.57
N PHE A 108 2.34 16.02 -9.52
CA PHE A 108 1.02 16.56 -9.19
C PHE A 108 -0.04 16.18 -10.24
N TRP A 109 0.34 16.10 -11.52
CA TRP A 109 -0.60 15.88 -12.62
C TRP A 109 -0.83 14.40 -12.94
N ARG A 110 0.11 13.52 -12.57
CA ARG A 110 0.02 12.09 -12.83
C ARG A 110 -0.24 11.35 -11.53
N SER A 111 -1.21 10.44 -11.53
CA SER A 111 -1.53 9.54 -10.41
C SER A 111 -0.46 8.46 -10.21
N LYS A 112 0.81 8.87 -10.18
CA LYS A 112 1.99 8.02 -10.08
C LYS A 112 2.63 8.21 -8.70
N HIS A 113 2.88 7.10 -8.04
CA HIS A 113 3.49 7.02 -6.72
C HIS A 113 4.69 6.10 -6.78
N VAL A 114 5.63 6.30 -5.87
CA VAL A 114 6.84 5.49 -5.78
C VAL A 114 7.14 5.15 -4.33
N TRP A 115 7.49 3.90 -4.09
CA TRP A 115 8.29 3.49 -2.95
C TRP A 115 9.76 3.56 -3.34
N GLU A 116 10.58 4.22 -2.54
CA GLU A 116 12.01 4.35 -2.77
C GLU A 116 12.79 4.03 -1.49
N SER A 117 13.89 3.32 -1.63
CA SER A 117 14.93 3.22 -0.61
C SER A 117 15.85 4.43 -0.75
N ASP A 118 16.30 4.99 0.37
CA ASP A 118 17.27 6.09 0.35
C ASP A 118 18.62 5.65 -0.24
N ILE A 119 18.94 4.35 -0.17
CA ILE A 119 20.22 3.79 -0.64
C ILE A 119 20.09 3.25 -2.07
N ASN A 120 19.04 2.47 -2.33
CA ASN A 120 18.94 1.67 -3.56
C ASN A 120 18.04 2.32 -4.63
N GLY A 121 17.39 3.45 -4.32
CA GLY A 121 16.47 4.12 -5.23
C GLY A 121 15.08 3.45 -5.31
N PRO A 122 14.36 3.60 -6.44
CA PRO A 122 12.98 3.10 -6.58
C PRO A 122 12.85 1.59 -6.34
N ILE A 123 11.80 1.21 -5.62
CA ILE A 123 11.42 -0.16 -5.28
C ILE A 123 10.16 -0.56 -6.05
N LEU A 124 9.12 0.27 -5.95
CA LEU A 124 7.83 0.03 -6.57
C LEU A 124 7.31 1.32 -7.16
N ARG A 125 6.71 1.23 -8.34
CA ARG A 125 5.96 2.33 -8.97
C ARG A 125 4.50 1.93 -9.06
N ILE A 126 3.62 2.78 -8.55
CA ILE A 126 2.17 2.55 -8.56
C ILE A 126 1.53 3.62 -9.43
N HIS A 127 0.79 3.21 -10.44
CA HIS A 127 0.06 4.07 -11.34
C HIS A 127 -1.45 3.81 -11.21
N CYS A 128 -2.19 4.82 -10.77
CA CYS A 128 -3.63 4.72 -10.49
C CYS A 128 -4.45 5.61 -11.44
N PRO A 129 -4.90 5.11 -12.61
CA PRO A 129 -5.67 5.92 -13.55
C PRO A 129 -6.96 6.47 -12.91
N ALA A 130 -7.37 7.69 -13.28
CA ALA A 130 -8.49 8.38 -12.62
C ALA A 130 -9.88 7.71 -12.83
N PHE A 131 -10.00 6.79 -13.78
CA PHE A 131 -11.26 6.13 -14.15
C PHE A 131 -11.11 4.61 -14.35
N SER A 132 -10.12 4.01 -13.71
CA SER A 132 -9.87 2.56 -13.79
C SER A 132 -10.23 1.88 -12.47
N SER A 133 -10.80 0.68 -12.56
CA SER A 133 -10.93 -0.24 -11.43
C SER A 133 -9.61 -0.96 -11.12
N THR A 134 -8.63 -0.85 -12.01
CA THR A 134 -7.33 -1.53 -11.92
C THR A 134 -6.20 -0.52 -11.85
N ASP A 135 -5.35 -0.65 -10.83
CA ASP A 135 -4.09 0.09 -10.72
C ASP A 135 -2.93 -0.78 -11.20
N HIS A 136 -1.94 -0.16 -11.84
CA HIS A 136 -0.74 -0.84 -12.36
C HIS A 136 0.43 -0.66 -11.39
N ILE A 137 1.08 -1.76 -11.06
CA ILE A 137 2.23 -1.79 -10.15
C ILE A 137 3.42 -2.34 -10.92
N THR A 138 4.51 -1.59 -10.95
CA THR A 138 5.79 -2.04 -11.51
C THR A 138 6.76 -2.26 -10.36
N VAL A 139 7.34 -3.46 -10.31
CA VAL A 139 8.36 -3.84 -9.33
C VAL A 139 9.73 -3.62 -9.95
N GLU A 140 10.55 -2.77 -9.33
CA GLU A 140 11.93 -2.57 -9.75
C GLU A 140 12.79 -3.67 -9.09
N GLN A 141 13.16 -4.66 -9.88
CA GLN A 141 13.89 -5.84 -9.41
C GLN A 141 15.31 -5.44 -8.97
N SER A 142 15.55 -5.30 -7.65
CA SER A 142 16.87 -5.34 -6.99
C SER A 142 16.90 -4.74 -5.58
N THR A 143 15.90 -3.96 -5.19
CA THR A 143 16.08 -2.99 -4.08
C THR A 143 15.37 -3.37 -2.78
N ALA A 144 14.41 -4.29 -2.80
CA ALA A 144 13.71 -4.79 -1.61
C ALA A 144 13.59 -6.33 -1.60
N PRO A 145 13.54 -6.94 -0.39
CA PRO A 145 13.17 -8.34 -0.20
C PRO A 145 11.81 -8.67 -0.85
N ALA A 146 11.72 -9.84 -1.49
CA ALA A 146 10.55 -10.24 -2.28
C ALA A 146 9.28 -10.42 -1.41
N ASP A 147 9.46 -10.94 -0.21
CA ASP A 147 8.45 -11.11 0.85
C ASP A 147 7.81 -9.78 1.28
N LEU A 148 8.55 -8.66 1.20
CA LEU A 148 8.01 -7.35 1.53
C LEU A 148 7.21 -6.69 0.40
N ILE A 149 7.30 -7.21 -0.84
CA ILE A 149 6.63 -6.60 -1.99
C ILE A 149 5.11 -6.54 -1.80
N PRO A 150 4.39 -7.63 -1.43
CA PRO A 150 2.96 -7.54 -1.18
C PRO A 150 2.59 -6.51 -0.11
N LEU A 151 3.33 -6.47 1.00
CA LEU A 151 3.12 -5.49 2.08
C LEU A 151 3.23 -4.06 1.56
N LEU A 152 4.30 -3.75 0.83
CA LEU A 152 4.54 -2.40 0.28
C LEU A 152 3.46 -2.01 -0.74
N VAL A 153 3.01 -2.96 -1.55
CA VAL A 153 1.93 -2.73 -2.51
C VAL A 153 0.63 -2.42 -1.79
N PHE A 154 0.19 -3.25 -0.85
CA PHE A 154 -1.04 -3.00 -0.11
C PHE A 154 -0.99 -1.71 0.71
N LEU A 155 0.14 -1.44 1.36
CA LEU A 155 0.34 -0.21 2.12
C LEU A 155 0.31 1.02 1.20
N GLY A 156 0.99 0.96 0.05
CA GLY A 156 0.98 2.04 -0.94
C GLY A 156 -0.43 2.34 -1.45
N ILE A 157 -1.19 1.30 -1.82
CA ILE A 157 -2.58 1.43 -2.25
C ILE A 157 -3.45 2.01 -1.13
N HIS A 158 -3.29 1.54 0.09
CA HIS A 158 -4.02 2.06 1.25
C HIS A 158 -3.78 3.56 1.46
N LEU A 159 -2.51 4.02 1.35
CA LEU A 159 -2.18 5.45 1.45
C LEU A 159 -2.79 6.28 0.33
N ILE A 160 -2.82 5.77 -0.90
CA ILE A 160 -3.44 6.45 -2.05
C ILE A 160 -4.95 6.59 -1.82
N ILE A 161 -5.62 5.54 -1.35
CA ILE A 161 -7.05 5.55 -1.03
C ILE A 161 -7.36 6.63 0.01
N ILE A 162 -6.57 6.71 1.08
CA ILE A 162 -6.74 7.71 2.13
C ILE A 162 -6.50 9.12 1.60
N SER A 163 -5.47 9.32 0.77
CA SER A 163 -5.18 10.62 0.17
C SER A 163 -6.35 11.11 -0.69
N LYS A 164 -6.89 10.24 -1.57
CA LYS A 164 -8.03 10.58 -2.44
C LYS A 164 -9.28 10.94 -1.64
N GLN A 165 -9.53 10.27 -0.51
CA GLN A 165 -10.67 10.61 0.35
C GLN A 165 -10.52 11.99 0.99
N ARG A 166 -9.32 12.34 1.47
CA ARG A 166 -9.07 13.66 2.04
C ARG A 166 -9.24 14.76 1.01
N GLU A 167 -8.77 14.56 -0.21
CA GLU A 167 -8.94 15.50 -1.32
C GLU A 167 -10.43 15.70 -1.67
N ALA A 168 -11.23 14.64 -1.69
CA ALA A 168 -12.67 14.73 -1.98
C ALA A 168 -13.47 15.48 -0.89
N VAL A 169 -13.12 15.31 0.39
CA VAL A 169 -13.76 16.06 1.50
C VAL A 169 -13.47 17.55 1.38
N VAL A 170 -12.23 17.93 1.07
CA VAL A 170 -11.84 19.35 0.89
C VAL A 170 -12.52 19.96 -0.34
N ALA A 171 -12.69 19.22 -1.43
CA ALA A 171 -13.35 19.72 -2.64
C ALA A 171 -14.88 19.85 -2.52
N SER A 172 -15.49 19.24 -1.49
CA SER A 172 -16.93 19.30 -1.22
C SER A 172 -17.31 20.17 -0.02
N SER A 173 -16.31 20.81 0.60
CA SER A 173 -16.47 21.82 1.66
C SER A 173 -16.33 23.23 1.10
#